data_AF-A0A3B9UCQ1-F1
#
_entry.id   AF-A0A3B9UCQ1-F1
#
_cell.length_a   1.000
_cell.length_b   1.000
_cell.length_c   1.000
_cell.angle_alpha   90.00
_cell.angle_beta   90.00
_cell.angle_gamma   90.00
#
_symmetry.space_group_name_H-M   'P 1'
#
loop_
_entity.id
_entity.type
_entity.pdbx_description
1 polymer ?
#
loop_
_entity_poly.entity_id
_entity_poly.type
_entity_poly.pdbx_seq_one_letter_code
_entity_poly.pdbx_strand_id
1 'polypeptide(L)'
;MFGSFPFSLTPMRREPAHRSEMVNQGLFGEVFEILGHEREWSHIRLGHDGYEGWVLTQQTSELSRESYRSQLDRPQPVVASAVDLADHLQPMKSRTVVAGSFLPFLDVDQLELGDETYAYQGPLADQIPSREGIVRHAFTFLNAPYLWGGRSSFGIDCSGLTQVSFRMSGINLLRDAHQQANQGQVVDFLEEALEGDLAFFDNEEGRITHVGIVLSEHRILHASGSVRVDALDPSGIYNADLGRHTHRLRIIKRFV
;
A
#
# COMPACT_ATOMS: atom_id res chain seq x y z
N MET A 1 -0.20 -13.44 19.70
CA MET A 1 -0.88 -12.24 20.25
C MET A 1 -1.25 -11.36 19.07
N PHE A 2 -2.23 -10.47 19.15
CA PHE A 2 -2.67 -9.67 18.00
C PHE A 2 -2.63 -8.19 18.35
N GLY A 3 -2.55 -7.34 17.32
CA GLY A 3 -2.58 -5.91 17.49
C GLY A 3 -3.12 -5.19 16.26
N SER A 4 -3.28 -3.89 16.41
CA SER A 4 -3.66 -2.95 15.35
C SER A 4 -2.80 -1.68 15.41
N PHE A 5 -2.80 -0.92 14.31
CA PHE A 5 -2.11 0.36 14.23
C PHE A 5 -3.08 1.53 14.54
N PRO A 6 -2.88 2.25 15.67
CA PRO A 6 -3.69 3.42 16.02
C PRO A 6 -3.18 4.74 15.43
N PHE A 7 -2.11 4.72 14.63
CA PHE A 7 -1.49 5.88 14.00
C PHE A 7 -1.65 5.84 12.48
N SER A 8 -1.62 7.00 11.84
CA SER A 8 -1.69 7.13 10.37
C SER A 8 -0.68 6.25 9.65
N LEU A 9 0.57 6.30 10.11
CA LEU A 9 1.73 5.62 9.53
C LEU A 9 2.62 5.10 10.66
N THR A 10 2.88 3.79 10.66
CA THR A 10 3.83 3.15 11.58
C THR A 10 4.96 2.52 10.78
N PRO A 11 6.20 3.02 10.87
CA PRO A 11 7.34 2.44 10.15
C PRO A 11 7.60 0.99 10.57
N MET A 12 7.66 0.08 9.61
CA MET A 12 8.13 -1.29 9.81
C MET A 12 9.60 -1.40 9.39
N ARG A 13 10.43 -1.91 10.28
CA ARG A 13 11.89 -2.00 10.13
C ARG A 13 12.31 -3.43 9.83
N ARG A 14 13.42 -3.58 9.09
CA ARG A 14 14.05 -4.89 8.85
C ARG A 14 14.56 -5.54 10.15
N GLU A 15 15.14 -4.73 11.03
CA GLU A 15 15.71 -5.15 12.31
C GLU A 15 15.13 -4.29 13.46
N PRO A 16 15.15 -4.77 14.72
CA PRO A 16 14.64 -4.04 15.89
C PRO A 16 15.57 -2.89 16.32
N ALA A 17 15.77 -1.92 15.43
CA ALA A 17 16.64 -0.78 15.65
C ALA A 17 16.12 0.49 14.96
N HIS A 18 16.23 1.63 15.63
CA HIS A 18 15.78 2.93 15.12
C HIS A 18 16.44 3.33 13.79
N ARG A 19 17.68 2.90 13.58
CA ARG A 19 18.47 3.16 12.35
C ARG A 19 18.31 2.09 11.28
N SER A 20 17.56 1.01 11.55
CA SER A 20 17.31 -0.03 10.55
C SER A 20 16.55 0.55 9.37
N GLU A 21 16.76 -0.03 8.20
CA GLU A 21 15.98 0.24 7.00
C GLU A 21 14.48 0.09 7.29
N MET A 22 13.68 1.03 6.80
CA MET A 22 12.23 0.88 6.74
C MET A 22 11.91 0.02 5.52
N VAL A 23 11.23 -1.10 5.73
CA VAL A 23 10.89 -2.06 4.68
C VAL A 23 9.41 -1.98 4.30
N ASN A 24 8.57 -1.48 5.21
CA ASN A 24 7.14 -1.31 4.99
C ASN A 24 6.58 -0.25 5.96
N GLN A 25 5.29 0.07 5.86
CA GLN A 25 4.54 0.89 6.80
C GLN A 25 3.23 0.19 7.17
N GLY A 26 2.85 0.22 8.44
CA GLY A 26 1.48 -0.06 8.87
C GLY A 26 0.61 1.19 8.74
N LEU A 27 -0.59 1.06 8.18
CA LEU A 27 -1.57 2.13 8.09
C LEU A 27 -2.59 2.05 9.22
N PHE A 28 -3.22 3.18 9.55
CA PHE A 28 -4.28 3.24 10.56
C PHE A 28 -5.33 2.13 10.34
N GLY A 29 -5.70 1.46 11.42
CA GLY A 29 -6.73 0.41 11.43
C GLY A 29 -6.27 -0.94 10.87
N GLU A 30 -5.07 -1.06 10.28
CA GLU A 30 -4.56 -2.37 9.85
C GLU A 30 -4.23 -3.25 11.07
N VAL A 31 -4.47 -4.56 10.92
CA VAL A 31 -4.23 -5.57 11.95
C VAL A 31 -3.05 -6.46 11.64
N PHE A 32 -2.44 -7.01 12.68
CA PHE A 32 -1.29 -7.91 12.59
C PHE A 32 -1.26 -8.94 13.73
N GLU A 33 -0.52 -10.02 13.50
CA GLU A 33 -0.10 -10.97 14.51
C GLU A 33 1.27 -10.54 15.08
N ILE A 34 1.44 -10.62 16.39
CA ILE A 34 2.72 -10.44 17.07
C ILE A 34 3.40 -11.80 17.19
N LEU A 35 4.58 -11.91 16.57
CA LEU A 35 5.41 -13.12 16.51
C LEU A 35 6.43 -13.17 17.65
N GLY A 36 6.84 -12.02 18.18
CA GLY A 36 7.80 -11.93 19.27
C GLY A 36 8.09 -10.50 19.69
N HIS A 37 8.90 -10.35 20.73
CA HIS A 37 9.33 -9.06 21.26
C HIS A 37 10.83 -9.01 21.47
N GLU A 38 11.40 -7.83 21.24
CA GLU A 38 12.78 -7.52 21.62
C GLU A 38 12.85 -6.09 22.15
N ARG A 39 13.06 -5.93 23.47
CA ARG A 39 13.10 -4.63 24.15
C ARG A 39 11.82 -3.82 23.87
N GLU A 40 11.94 -2.72 23.13
CA GLU A 40 10.84 -1.80 22.75
C GLU A 40 10.20 -2.15 21.39
N TRP A 41 10.61 -3.26 20.77
CA TRP A 41 10.19 -3.67 19.45
C TRP A 41 9.29 -4.91 19.49
N SER A 42 8.28 -4.92 18.64
CA SER A 42 7.44 -6.08 18.33
C SER A 42 7.79 -6.58 16.93
N HIS A 43 8.12 -7.87 16.81
CA HIS A 43 8.16 -8.53 15.51
C HIS A 43 6.74 -8.94 15.14
N ILE A 44 6.25 -8.47 14.01
CA ILE A 44 4.85 -8.62 13.61
C ILE A 44 4.73 -9.24 12.22
N ARG A 45 3.55 -9.79 11.93
CA ARG A 45 3.10 -10.21 10.61
C ARG A 45 1.78 -9.52 10.27
N LEU A 46 1.76 -8.73 9.20
CA LEU A 46 0.55 -8.05 8.73
C LEU A 46 -0.53 -9.06 8.33
N GLY A 47 -1.78 -8.80 8.71
CA GLY A 47 -2.87 -9.72 8.45
C GLY A 47 -3.23 -9.86 6.96
N HIS A 48 -3.08 -8.79 6.18
CA HIS A 48 -3.61 -8.71 4.81
C HIS A 48 -2.70 -9.30 3.73
N ASP A 49 -1.37 -9.26 3.92
CA ASP A 49 -0.38 -9.74 2.95
C ASP A 49 0.67 -10.68 3.57
N GLY A 50 0.62 -10.89 4.89
CA GLY A 50 1.58 -11.72 5.60
C GLY A 50 2.97 -11.11 5.72
N TYR A 51 3.17 -9.82 5.42
CA TYR A 51 4.49 -9.21 5.49
C TYR A 51 5.00 -9.13 6.92
N GLU A 52 6.27 -9.48 7.12
CA GLU A 52 6.91 -9.48 8.44
C GLU A 52 7.86 -8.29 8.61
N GLY A 53 7.98 -7.81 9.85
CA GLY A 53 8.89 -6.73 10.18
C GLY A 53 8.78 -6.29 11.63
N TRP A 54 9.62 -5.34 12.01
CA TRP A 54 9.71 -4.83 13.38
C TRP A 54 9.07 -3.46 13.50
N VAL A 55 8.22 -3.28 14.51
CA VAL A 55 7.59 -1.99 14.84
C VAL A 55 7.88 -1.64 16.29
N LEU A 56 7.90 -0.34 16.62
CA LEU A 56 7.96 0.09 18.01
C LEU A 56 6.65 -0.31 18.71
N THR A 57 6.75 -1.06 19.81
CA THR A 57 5.57 -1.55 20.55
C THR A 57 4.69 -0.39 21.03
N GLN A 58 5.28 0.76 21.34
CA GLN A 58 4.54 1.97 21.75
C GLN A 58 3.68 2.59 20.63
N GLN A 59 3.93 2.20 19.37
CA GLN A 59 3.13 2.63 18.22
C GLN A 59 2.01 1.64 17.87
N THR A 60 1.73 0.68 18.75
CA THR A 60 0.74 -0.37 18.52
C THR A 60 -0.28 -0.42 19.65
N SER A 61 -1.47 -0.94 19.34
CA SER A 61 -2.48 -1.31 20.32
C SER A 61 -2.68 -2.82 20.32
N GLU A 62 -2.87 -3.41 21.49
CA GLU A 62 -3.25 -4.81 21.59
C GLU A 62 -4.67 -5.03 21.06
N LEU A 63 -4.90 -6.20 20.47
CA LEU A 63 -6.18 -6.57 19.90
C LEU A 63 -6.55 -8.00 20.32
N SER A 64 -7.83 -8.22 20.63
CA SER A 64 -8.33 -9.56 20.90
C SER A 64 -8.25 -10.45 19.65
N ARG A 65 -8.17 -11.77 19.84
CA ARG A 65 -8.23 -12.72 18.71
C ARG A 65 -9.54 -12.58 17.91
N GLU A 66 -10.64 -12.34 18.60
CA GLU A 66 -11.96 -12.18 18.01
C GLU A 66 -12.01 -10.94 17.11
N SER A 67 -11.57 -9.79 17.62
CA SER A 67 -11.50 -8.53 16.88
C SER A 67 -10.52 -8.62 15.70
N TYR A 68 -9.38 -9.30 15.88
CA TYR A 68 -8.45 -9.57 14.79
C TYR A 68 -9.12 -10.37 13.66
N ARG A 69 -9.84 -11.44 14.02
CA ARG A 69 -10.52 -12.30 13.04
C ARG A 69 -11.66 -11.57 12.35
N SER A 70 -12.48 -10.84 13.08
CA SER A 70 -13.60 -10.11 12.49
C SER A 70 -13.15 -9.01 11.51
N GLN A 71 -12.02 -8.35 11.79
CA GLN A 71 -11.44 -7.37 10.86
C GLN A 71 -10.78 -8.02 9.63
N LEU A 72 -10.14 -9.17 9.80
CA LEU A 72 -9.46 -9.87 8.70
C LEU A 72 -10.43 -10.60 7.76
N ASP A 73 -11.45 -11.23 8.32
CA ASP A 73 -12.35 -12.12 7.58
C ASP A 73 -13.50 -11.36 6.87
N ARG A 74 -13.57 -10.03 7.05
CA ARG A 74 -14.58 -9.16 6.45
C ARG A 74 -13.92 -7.99 5.70
N PRO A 75 -14.45 -7.59 4.53
CA PRO A 75 -14.03 -6.35 3.88
C PRO A 75 -14.20 -5.16 4.84
N GLN A 76 -13.13 -4.41 5.06
CA GLN A 76 -13.17 -3.17 5.85
C GLN A 76 -13.25 -1.98 4.89
N PRO A 77 -14.09 -0.97 5.16
CA PRO A 77 -14.06 0.28 4.43
C PRO A 77 -12.67 0.91 4.47
N VAL A 78 -12.29 1.57 3.38
CA VAL A 78 -10.97 2.15 3.19
C VAL A 78 -11.09 3.62 2.83
N VAL A 79 -10.25 4.45 3.43
CA VAL A 79 -10.15 5.88 3.12
C VAL A 79 -9.72 6.08 1.67
N ALA A 80 -10.45 6.90 0.90
CA ALA A 80 -10.10 7.25 -0.48
C ALA A 80 -9.28 8.54 -0.61
N SER A 81 -9.44 9.48 0.33
CA SER A 81 -8.68 10.74 0.35
C SER A 81 -7.19 10.49 0.58
N ALA A 82 -6.33 11.24 -0.12
CA ALA A 82 -4.89 11.22 0.12
C ALA A 82 -4.54 11.42 1.61
N VAL A 83 -5.21 12.38 2.26
CA VAL A 83 -5.11 12.69 3.69
C VAL A 83 -6.48 13.14 4.17
N ASP A 84 -6.88 12.70 5.36
CA ASP A 84 -8.14 13.05 6.00
C ASP A 84 -8.02 12.94 7.54
N LEU A 85 -9.12 13.17 8.26
CA LEU A 85 -9.17 13.09 9.72
C LEU A 85 -10.24 12.10 10.19
N ALA A 86 -9.85 11.22 11.12
CA ALA A 86 -10.78 10.46 11.95
C ALA A 86 -10.91 11.19 13.30
N ASP A 87 -12.09 11.75 13.55
CA ASP A 87 -12.39 12.59 14.70
C ASP A 87 -12.71 11.77 15.93
N HIS A 88 -12.05 12.05 17.05
CA HIS A 88 -12.34 11.40 18.32
C HIS A 88 -13.16 12.33 19.23
N LEU A 89 -14.06 11.76 20.06
CA LEU A 89 -14.87 12.54 21.04
C LEU A 89 -14.01 13.38 21.99
N GLN A 90 -12.78 12.93 22.24
CA GLN A 90 -11.72 13.69 22.89
C GLN A 90 -10.77 14.21 21.79
N PRO A 91 -10.82 15.50 21.42
CA PRO A 91 -10.12 16.00 20.23
C PRO A 91 -8.61 15.73 20.19
N MET A 92 -7.96 15.63 21.36
CA MET A 92 -6.53 15.29 21.49
C MET A 92 -6.20 13.86 21.03
N LYS A 93 -7.21 13.01 20.86
CA LYS A 93 -7.08 11.63 20.38
C LYS A 93 -7.45 11.47 18.91
N SER A 94 -7.90 12.52 18.20
CA SER A 94 -8.14 12.44 16.76
C SER A 94 -6.89 11.97 16.02
N ARG A 95 -7.10 11.33 14.87
CA ARG A 95 -6.03 10.74 14.08
C ARG A 95 -6.14 11.19 12.64
N THR A 96 -5.03 11.66 12.08
CA THR A 96 -4.91 11.74 10.62
C THR A 96 -5.03 10.32 10.07
N VAL A 97 -5.75 10.20 8.96
CA VAL A 97 -5.83 8.97 8.16
C VAL A 97 -5.42 9.29 6.73
N VAL A 98 -4.98 8.28 6.01
CA VAL A 98 -4.47 8.42 4.63
C VAL A 98 -5.14 7.41 3.71
N ALA A 99 -5.07 7.64 2.40
CA ALA A 99 -5.55 6.71 1.40
C ALA A 99 -5.04 5.29 1.68
N GLY A 100 -5.94 4.30 1.74
CA GLY A 100 -5.60 2.93 2.12
C GLY A 100 -5.79 2.58 3.61
N SER A 101 -6.02 3.55 4.49
CA SER A 101 -6.29 3.30 5.92
C SER A 101 -7.60 2.53 6.10
N PHE A 102 -7.60 1.57 7.01
CA PHE A 102 -8.77 0.75 7.34
C PHE A 102 -9.64 1.46 8.37
N LEU A 103 -10.95 1.40 8.17
CA LEU A 103 -11.95 1.98 9.06
C LEU A 103 -12.77 0.83 9.67
N PRO A 104 -12.22 0.14 10.69
CA PRO A 104 -12.83 -1.06 11.22
C PRO A 104 -14.19 -0.79 11.86
N PHE A 105 -15.15 -1.67 11.55
CA PHE A 105 -16.52 -1.61 12.08
C PHE A 105 -17.25 -0.28 11.81
N LEU A 106 -16.88 0.43 10.74
CA LEU A 106 -17.54 1.67 10.36
C LEU A 106 -19.04 1.42 10.12
N ASP A 107 -19.88 2.05 10.94
CA ASP A 107 -21.33 2.11 10.81
C ASP A 107 -21.80 3.57 10.76
N VAL A 108 -22.43 3.93 9.64
CA VAL A 108 -22.80 5.31 9.27
C VAL A 108 -21.59 6.25 9.21
N ASP A 109 -21.15 6.75 10.36
CA ASP A 109 -19.98 7.60 10.50
C ASP A 109 -19.08 7.20 11.67
N GLN A 110 -19.45 6.20 12.48
CA GLN A 110 -18.67 5.80 13.65
C GLN A 110 -17.87 4.52 13.37
N LEU A 111 -16.62 4.48 13.80
CA LEU A 111 -15.73 3.33 13.71
C LEU A 111 -15.06 3.05 15.06
N GLU A 112 -14.68 1.80 15.28
CA GLU A 112 -14.08 1.34 16.54
C GLU A 112 -12.70 0.74 16.32
N LEU A 113 -11.71 1.24 17.05
CA LEU A 113 -10.36 0.69 17.03
C LEU A 113 -9.89 0.39 18.45
N GLY A 114 -10.03 -0.88 18.85
CA GLY A 114 -9.83 -1.27 20.26
C GLY A 114 -10.94 -0.66 21.11
N ASP A 115 -10.58 0.04 22.18
CA ASP A 115 -11.51 0.71 23.08
C ASP A 115 -11.79 2.18 22.71
N GLU A 116 -11.27 2.65 21.58
CA GLU A 116 -11.42 4.03 21.11
C GLU A 116 -12.46 4.11 19.98
N THR A 117 -13.31 5.14 20.02
CA THR A 117 -14.35 5.39 19.01
C THR A 117 -14.05 6.66 18.24
N TYR A 118 -14.09 6.57 16.91
CA TYR A 118 -13.85 7.68 16.01
C TYR A 118 -15.07 7.93 15.11
N ALA A 119 -15.19 9.16 14.61
CA ALA A 119 -16.10 9.54 13.56
C ALA A 119 -15.31 9.79 12.26
N TYR A 120 -15.81 9.29 11.13
CA TYR A 120 -15.26 9.51 9.81
C TYR A 120 -16.38 9.74 8.80
N GLN A 121 -16.34 10.89 8.11
CA GLN A 121 -17.35 11.30 7.13
C GLN A 121 -16.75 11.58 5.74
N GLY A 122 -15.47 11.24 5.54
CA GLY A 122 -14.78 11.44 4.28
C GLY A 122 -15.11 10.36 3.24
N PRO A 123 -14.58 10.49 2.01
CA PRO A 123 -14.86 9.57 0.92
C PRO A 123 -14.24 8.19 1.17
N LEU A 124 -15.04 7.15 0.90
CA LEU A 124 -14.63 5.76 0.95
C LEU A 124 -14.21 5.26 -0.43
N ALA A 125 -13.24 4.34 -0.46
CA ALA A 125 -12.90 3.61 -1.66
C ALA A 125 -14.04 2.65 -2.02
N ASP A 126 -14.32 2.50 -3.32
CA ASP A 126 -15.38 1.62 -3.82
C ASP A 126 -15.09 0.14 -3.59
N GLN A 127 -13.81 -0.25 -3.45
CA GLN A 127 -13.37 -1.63 -3.18
C GLN A 127 -13.94 -2.68 -4.15
N ILE A 128 -14.26 -2.25 -5.37
CA ILE A 128 -14.73 -3.10 -6.45
C ILE A 128 -13.58 -3.29 -7.44
N PRO A 129 -13.15 -4.55 -7.68
CA PRO A 129 -12.10 -4.84 -8.66
C PRO A 129 -12.48 -4.32 -10.05
N SER A 130 -11.81 -3.27 -10.49
CA SER A 130 -12.00 -2.67 -11.81
C SER A 130 -10.73 -1.96 -12.25
N ARG A 131 -10.43 -2.01 -13.56
CA ARG A 131 -9.28 -1.31 -14.15
C ARG A 131 -9.36 0.19 -13.90
N GLU A 132 -10.53 0.79 -14.11
CA GLU A 132 -10.81 2.20 -13.87
C GLU A 132 -10.59 2.58 -12.40
N GLY A 133 -11.09 1.78 -11.46
CA GLY A 133 -10.90 2.00 -10.02
C GLY A 133 -9.42 1.98 -9.62
N ILE A 134 -8.67 0.99 -10.09
CA ILE A 134 -7.22 0.86 -9.81
C ILE A 134 -6.48 2.12 -10.26
N VAL A 135 -6.69 2.54 -11.50
CA VAL A 135 -6.02 3.71 -12.07
C VAL A 135 -6.44 4.98 -11.34
N ARG A 136 -7.74 5.18 -11.11
CA ARG A 136 -8.28 6.33 -10.37
C ARG A 136 -7.67 6.44 -8.97
N HIS A 137 -7.58 5.33 -8.22
CA HIS A 137 -6.97 5.31 -6.89
C HIS A 137 -5.46 5.54 -6.94
N ALA A 138 -4.78 5.08 -7.98
CA ALA A 138 -3.35 5.34 -8.15
C ALA A 138 -3.05 6.82 -8.43
N PHE A 139 -3.92 7.51 -9.16
CA PHE A 139 -3.79 8.95 -9.39
C PHE A 139 -3.95 9.80 -8.11
N THR A 140 -4.54 9.27 -7.03
CA THR A 140 -4.53 9.92 -5.70
C THR A 140 -3.12 10.19 -5.18
N PHE A 141 -2.12 9.44 -5.66
CA PHE A 141 -0.73 9.57 -5.24
C PHE A 141 0.13 10.37 -6.22
N LEU A 142 -0.44 10.93 -7.30
CA LEU A 142 0.33 11.69 -8.29
C LEU A 142 1.15 12.81 -7.61
N ASN A 143 2.44 12.89 -7.97
CA ASN A 143 3.46 13.78 -7.38
C ASN A 143 3.89 13.47 -5.94
N ALA A 144 3.37 12.42 -5.28
CA ALA A 144 3.90 11.98 -3.99
C ALA A 144 5.40 11.66 -4.12
N PRO A 145 6.25 12.10 -3.18
CA PRO A 145 7.69 11.85 -3.26
C PRO A 145 7.97 10.35 -3.13
N TYR A 146 9.05 9.89 -3.77
CA TYR A 146 9.50 8.53 -3.57
C TYR A 146 10.04 8.36 -2.15
N LEU A 147 9.55 7.34 -1.44
CA LEU A 147 10.08 6.93 -0.13
C LEU A 147 10.14 5.42 -0.07
N TRP A 148 11.36 4.88 0.06
CA TRP A 148 11.58 3.44 0.23
C TRP A 148 10.82 2.91 1.46
N GLY A 149 10.04 1.85 1.29
CA GLY A 149 9.16 1.29 2.32
C GLY A 149 7.82 2.03 2.46
N GLY A 150 7.62 3.15 1.77
CA GLY A 150 6.46 4.04 1.90
C GLY A 150 5.17 3.53 1.25
N ARG A 151 4.02 3.87 1.85
CA ARG A 151 2.66 3.47 1.45
C ARG A 151 1.63 4.62 1.50
N SER A 152 2.05 5.89 1.39
CA SER A 152 1.11 7.02 1.46
C SER A 152 1.52 8.23 0.62
N SER A 153 0.65 9.23 0.48
CA SER A 153 0.95 10.47 -0.25
C SER A 153 2.08 11.31 0.36
N PHE A 154 2.50 11.04 1.59
CA PHE A 154 3.69 11.66 2.20
C PHE A 154 5.02 11.04 1.75
N GLY A 155 4.95 9.89 1.07
CA GLY A 155 6.09 9.11 0.64
C GLY A 155 5.67 7.70 0.27
N ILE A 156 5.95 7.29 -0.97
CA ILE A 156 5.53 5.99 -1.48
C ILE A 156 6.59 5.39 -2.41
N ASP A 157 6.84 4.09 -2.30
CA ASP A 157 7.68 3.38 -3.27
C ASP A 157 6.85 2.73 -4.39
N CYS A 158 7.53 2.14 -5.37
CA CYS A 158 6.89 1.60 -6.57
C CYS A 158 5.87 0.51 -6.26
N SER A 159 6.22 -0.40 -5.37
CA SER A 159 5.34 -1.50 -4.95
C SER A 159 4.32 -1.10 -3.89
N GLY A 160 4.60 -0.07 -3.08
CA GLY A 160 3.63 0.55 -2.18
C GLY A 160 2.51 1.25 -2.95
N LEU A 161 2.85 1.92 -4.06
CA LEU A 161 1.87 2.54 -4.97
C LEU A 161 0.88 1.49 -5.50
N THR A 162 1.39 0.44 -6.12
CA THR A 162 0.54 -0.64 -6.65
C THR A 162 -0.25 -1.31 -5.53
N GLN A 163 0.39 -1.62 -4.39
CA GLN A 163 -0.27 -2.30 -3.28
C GLN A 163 -1.47 -1.50 -2.74
N VAL A 164 -1.29 -0.21 -2.44
CA VAL A 164 -2.37 0.60 -1.86
C VAL A 164 -3.48 0.84 -2.88
N SER A 165 -3.14 1.16 -4.14
CA SER A 165 -4.15 1.39 -5.19
C SER A 165 -5.01 0.15 -5.47
N PHE A 166 -4.39 -1.03 -5.54
CA PHE A 166 -5.12 -2.29 -5.74
C PHE A 166 -5.99 -2.63 -4.53
N ARG A 167 -5.50 -2.37 -3.32
CA ARG A 167 -6.26 -2.59 -2.09
C ARG A 167 -7.50 -1.70 -2.01
N MET A 168 -7.40 -0.45 -2.43
CA MET A 168 -8.53 0.47 -2.56
C MET A 168 -9.56 -0.02 -3.60
N SER A 169 -9.15 -0.88 -4.53
CA SER A 169 -10.02 -1.63 -5.45
C SER A 169 -10.37 -3.05 -4.98
N GLY A 170 -10.11 -3.41 -3.73
CA GLY A 170 -10.47 -4.71 -3.16
C GLY A 170 -9.54 -5.88 -3.52
N ILE A 171 -8.34 -5.61 -4.07
CA ILE A 171 -7.34 -6.63 -4.44
C ILE A 171 -6.12 -6.52 -3.52
N ASN A 172 -5.80 -7.60 -2.80
CA ASN A 172 -4.62 -7.64 -1.94
C ASN A 172 -3.38 -8.09 -2.74
N LEU A 173 -2.42 -7.18 -2.89
CA LEU A 173 -1.10 -7.47 -3.43
C LEU A 173 -0.08 -7.69 -2.30
N LEU A 174 0.88 -8.57 -2.56
CA LEU A 174 2.07 -8.71 -1.72
C LEU A 174 2.90 -7.42 -1.77
N ARG A 175 3.73 -7.21 -0.75
CA ARG A 175 4.38 -5.91 -0.53
C ARG A 175 5.46 -5.58 -1.54
N ASP A 176 6.31 -6.54 -1.90
CA ASP A 176 7.49 -6.26 -2.72
C ASP A 176 7.22 -6.50 -4.20
N ALA A 177 7.81 -5.68 -5.08
CA ALA A 177 7.62 -5.77 -6.53
C ALA A 177 7.89 -7.20 -7.08
N HIS A 178 8.93 -7.87 -6.58
CA HIS A 178 9.26 -9.24 -7.00
C HIS A 178 8.22 -10.27 -6.55
N GLN A 179 7.52 -10.03 -5.44
CA GLN A 179 6.43 -10.89 -4.96
C GLN A 179 5.17 -10.64 -5.77
N GLN A 180 4.84 -9.37 -6.04
CA GLN A 180 3.72 -8.98 -6.90
C GLN A 180 3.84 -9.57 -8.30
N ALA A 181 5.06 -9.67 -8.85
CA ALA A 181 5.34 -10.30 -10.14
C ALA A 181 5.01 -11.81 -10.18
N ASN A 182 4.77 -12.45 -9.03
CA ASN A 182 4.31 -13.84 -8.96
C ASN A 182 2.79 -13.97 -8.86
N GLN A 183 2.06 -12.84 -8.80
CA GLN A 183 0.59 -12.79 -8.76
C GLN A 183 0.02 -12.43 -10.13
N GLY A 184 -1.29 -12.65 -10.31
CA GLY A 184 -2.00 -12.31 -11.55
C GLY A 184 -1.69 -13.23 -12.74
N GLN A 185 -2.36 -12.97 -13.86
CA GLN A 185 -2.18 -13.68 -15.12
C GLN A 185 -1.10 -12.99 -15.96
N VAL A 186 -0.25 -13.77 -16.63
CA VAL A 186 0.77 -13.23 -17.54
C VAL A 186 0.09 -12.61 -18.76
N VAL A 187 0.58 -11.45 -19.18
CA VAL A 187 0.30 -10.84 -20.48
C VAL A 187 1.60 -10.90 -21.29
N ASP A 188 1.58 -11.60 -22.42
CA ASP A 188 2.80 -11.99 -23.13
C ASP A 188 3.44 -10.81 -23.87
N PHE A 189 2.62 -9.90 -24.38
CA PHE A 189 3.06 -8.78 -25.22
C PHE A 189 2.55 -7.44 -24.67
N LEU A 190 3.36 -6.39 -24.82
CA LEU A 190 2.98 -5.04 -24.37
C LEU A 190 1.74 -4.52 -25.13
N GLU A 191 1.58 -4.93 -26.38
CA GLU A 191 0.45 -4.58 -27.24
C GLU A 191 -0.88 -5.16 -26.75
N GLU A 192 -0.82 -6.22 -25.94
CA GLU A 192 -1.99 -6.84 -25.29
C GLU A 192 -2.26 -6.28 -23.90
N ALA A 193 -1.36 -5.45 -23.38
CA ALA A 193 -1.49 -4.83 -22.09
C ALA A 193 -2.67 -3.84 -22.09
N LEU A 194 -3.43 -3.86 -21.01
CA LEU A 194 -4.56 -2.98 -20.80
C LEU A 194 -4.25 -2.04 -19.63
N GLU A 195 -4.93 -0.90 -19.63
CA GLU A 195 -4.89 0.03 -18.51
C GLU A 195 -5.24 -0.69 -17.19
N GLY A 196 -4.43 -0.48 -16.15
CA GLY A 196 -4.55 -1.17 -14.87
C GLY A 196 -3.74 -2.47 -14.74
N ASP A 197 -3.16 -3.00 -15.82
CA ASP A 197 -2.16 -4.08 -15.72
C ASP A 197 -0.90 -3.58 -15.00
N LEU A 198 -0.14 -4.49 -14.37
CA LEU A 198 1.14 -4.16 -13.76
C LEU A 198 2.29 -4.56 -14.69
N ALA A 199 3.15 -3.60 -15.02
CA ALA A 199 4.41 -3.84 -15.71
C ALA A 199 5.54 -3.91 -14.68
N PHE A 200 6.36 -4.95 -14.77
CA PHE A 200 7.50 -5.21 -13.89
C PHE A 200 8.80 -5.10 -14.65
N PHE A 201 9.82 -4.60 -13.95
CA PHE A 201 11.11 -4.27 -14.53
C PHE A 201 12.24 -4.90 -13.73
N ASP A 202 13.24 -5.38 -14.45
CA ASP A 202 14.38 -6.07 -13.86
C ASP A 202 15.68 -5.26 -13.94
N ASN A 203 16.64 -5.67 -13.11
CA ASN A 203 18.01 -5.20 -13.15
C ASN A 203 18.88 -6.07 -14.08
N GLU A 204 20.19 -5.78 -14.14
CA GLU A 204 21.12 -6.52 -14.99
C GLU A 204 21.21 -8.02 -14.64
N GLU A 205 20.99 -8.39 -13.37
CA GLU A 205 20.93 -9.80 -12.93
C GLU A 205 19.57 -10.48 -13.17
N GLY A 206 18.62 -9.80 -13.80
CA GLY A 206 17.29 -10.34 -14.12
C GLY A 206 16.34 -10.42 -12.92
N ARG A 207 16.64 -9.71 -11.82
CA ARG A 207 15.79 -9.63 -10.63
C ARG A 207 14.81 -8.47 -10.77
N ILE A 208 13.55 -8.70 -10.45
CA ILE A 208 12.52 -7.65 -10.44
C ILE A 208 12.86 -6.63 -9.35
N THR A 209 13.07 -5.38 -9.74
CA THR A 209 13.42 -4.27 -8.84
C THR A 209 12.41 -3.13 -8.88
N HIS A 210 11.51 -3.11 -9.86
CA HIS A 210 10.55 -2.01 -10.03
C HIS A 210 9.23 -2.49 -10.63
N VAL A 211 8.15 -1.75 -10.35
CA VAL A 211 6.80 -2.00 -10.86
C VAL A 211 6.09 -0.68 -11.14
N GLY A 212 5.17 -0.68 -12.09
CA GLY A 212 4.24 0.42 -12.33
C GLY A 212 2.93 -0.05 -12.95
N ILE A 213 1.95 0.84 -12.99
CA ILE A 213 0.59 0.59 -13.50
C ILE A 213 0.53 1.06 -14.94
N VAL A 214 0.26 0.14 -15.86
CA VAL A 214 0.05 0.43 -17.28
C VAL A 214 -1.14 1.36 -17.43
N LEU A 215 -0.95 2.41 -18.23
CA LEU A 215 -2.00 3.33 -18.65
C LEU A 215 -2.24 3.17 -20.16
N SER A 216 -3.36 3.74 -20.60
CA SER A 216 -3.63 3.91 -22.03
C SER A 216 -2.51 4.72 -22.73
N GLU A 217 -2.44 4.61 -24.07
CA GLU A 217 -1.49 5.38 -24.91
C GLU A 217 0.00 5.13 -24.63
N HIS A 218 0.38 3.87 -24.35
CA HIS A 218 1.79 3.50 -24.12
C HIS A 218 2.43 4.30 -22.97
N ARG A 219 1.69 4.49 -21.88
CA ARG A 219 2.17 5.21 -20.69
C ARG A 219 2.13 4.33 -19.45
N ILE A 220 2.83 4.75 -18.41
CA ILE A 220 2.90 4.06 -17.14
C ILE A 220 2.91 5.05 -15.99
N LEU A 221 2.10 4.79 -14.96
CA LEU A 221 2.16 5.48 -13.68
C LEU A 221 3.06 4.68 -12.73
N HIS A 222 4.10 5.30 -12.20
CA HIS A 222 5.06 4.64 -11.31
C HIS A 222 5.69 5.63 -10.33
N ALA A 223 6.28 5.12 -9.24
CA ALA A 223 7.04 5.92 -8.29
C ALA A 223 8.55 5.84 -8.57
N SER A 224 9.14 6.90 -9.12
CA SER A 224 10.57 7.02 -9.39
C SER A 224 11.01 8.48 -9.21
N GLY A 225 11.63 8.78 -8.06
CA GLY A 225 11.84 10.15 -7.57
C GLY A 225 10.55 10.77 -7.01
N SER A 226 9.46 10.68 -7.77
CA SER A 226 8.08 10.90 -7.33
C SER A 226 7.15 9.96 -8.08
N VAL A 227 5.89 9.88 -7.67
CA VAL A 227 4.83 9.30 -8.50
C VAL A 227 4.65 10.18 -9.73
N ARG A 228 4.86 9.61 -10.91
CA ARG A 228 4.86 10.30 -12.19
C ARG A 228 4.37 9.39 -13.31
N VAL A 229 4.04 10.00 -14.44
CA VAL A 229 3.66 9.31 -15.67
C VAL A 229 4.79 9.46 -16.68
N ASP A 230 5.32 8.34 -17.14
CA ASP A 230 6.36 8.28 -18.17
C ASP A 230 5.87 7.42 -19.35
N ALA A 231 6.61 7.44 -20.47
CA ALA A 231 6.32 6.59 -21.63
C ALA A 231 6.78 5.15 -21.37
N LEU A 232 6.03 4.19 -21.90
CA LEU A 232 6.29 2.76 -21.80
C LEU A 232 6.34 2.14 -23.19
N ASP A 233 7.46 1.52 -23.54
CA ASP A 233 7.62 0.78 -24.79
C ASP A 233 8.22 -0.62 -24.52
N PRO A 234 8.45 -1.47 -25.53
CA PRO A 234 8.98 -2.81 -25.32
C PRO A 234 10.38 -2.84 -24.67
N SER A 235 11.15 -1.76 -24.72
CA SER A 235 12.43 -1.65 -24.01
C SER A 235 12.21 -1.30 -22.53
N GLY A 236 11.15 -0.55 -22.21
CA GLY A 236 10.66 -0.28 -20.87
C GLY A 236 10.31 1.19 -20.66
N ILE A 237 10.63 1.73 -19.49
CA ILE A 237 10.23 3.10 -19.14
C ILE A 237 11.21 4.10 -19.75
N TYR A 238 10.73 4.95 -20.66
CA TYR A 238 11.48 6.09 -21.19
C TYR A 238 11.19 7.35 -20.38
N ASN A 239 12.22 7.86 -19.71
CA ASN A 239 12.12 9.09 -18.94
C ASN A 239 12.52 10.29 -19.81
N ALA A 240 11.56 11.15 -20.12
CA ALA A 240 11.77 12.29 -21.01
C ALA A 240 12.74 13.33 -20.45
N ASP A 241 12.73 13.56 -19.13
CA ASP A 241 13.61 14.56 -18.48
C ASP A 241 15.08 14.16 -18.58
N LEU A 242 15.36 12.85 -18.49
CA LEU A 242 16.71 12.28 -18.60
C LEU A 242 17.10 11.91 -20.04
N GLY A 243 16.13 11.90 -20.98
CA GLY A 243 16.34 11.51 -22.37
C GLY A 243 16.81 10.07 -22.55
N ARG A 244 16.41 9.14 -21.67
CA ARG A 244 16.86 7.73 -21.71
C ARG A 244 15.87 6.75 -21.08
N HIS A 245 16.01 5.47 -21.42
CA HIS A 245 15.37 4.39 -20.68
C HIS A 245 15.97 4.24 -19.29
N THR A 246 15.10 4.04 -18.31
CA THR A 246 15.48 3.94 -16.89
C THR A 246 15.23 2.57 -16.28
N HIS A 247 14.24 1.84 -16.82
CA HIS A 247 13.82 0.53 -16.32
C HIS A 247 13.56 -0.39 -17.50
N ARG A 248 14.09 -1.62 -17.46
CA ARG A 248 13.96 -2.60 -18.55
C ARG A 248 12.72 -3.47 -18.32
N LEU A 249 11.79 -3.48 -19.28
CA LEU A 249 10.55 -4.26 -19.16
C LEU A 249 10.86 -5.76 -19.10
N ARG A 250 10.24 -6.46 -18.15
CA ARG A 250 10.44 -7.90 -17.95
C ARG A 250 9.18 -8.73 -18.11
N ILE A 251 8.10 -8.33 -17.46
CA ILE A 251 6.84 -9.09 -17.45
C ILE A 251 5.67 -8.16 -17.16
N ILE A 252 4.51 -8.47 -17.73
CA ILE A 252 3.24 -7.78 -17.47
C ILE A 252 2.28 -8.76 -16.81
N LYS A 253 1.53 -8.28 -15.81
CA LYS A 253 0.52 -9.06 -15.10
C LYS A 253 -0.84 -8.37 -15.09
N ARG A 254 -1.88 -9.17 -15.34
CA ARG A 254 -3.28 -8.76 -15.25
C ARG A 254 -3.96 -9.32 -14.02
N PHE A 255 -4.80 -8.51 -13.39
CA PHE A 255 -5.53 -8.85 -12.16
C PHE A 255 -7.05 -8.70 -12.29
N VAL A 256 -7.54 -8.02 -13.34
CA VAL A 256 -8.96 -7.77 -13.64
C VAL A 256 -9.23 -7.84 -15.13
#